data_AF-A0A2B4R468-F1
#
_entry.id   AF-A0A2B4R468-F1
#
_cell.length_a   1.000
_cell.length_b   1.000
_cell.length_c   1.000
_cell.angle_alpha   90.00
_cell.angle_beta   90.00
_cell.angle_gamma   90.00
#
_symmetry.space_group_name_H-M   'P 1'
#
loop_
_entity.id
_entity.type
_entity.pdbx_description
1 polymer ?
#
loop_
_entity_poly.entity_id
_entity_poly.type
_entity_poly.pdbx_seq_one_letter_code
_entity_poly.pdbx_strand_id
1 'polypeptide(L)'
;MYPHMVNPLPSLMIACMEQDSSDGSLTTGHTVPRGSPLFAEAKEGEVCRFQTCYDTTLWPVHIEHAEVVAFDRFELPRTMPKTSRVLRLRLVCDAGPFSDLPLKSLRIYLGGDQRVRHELYEALFLKDAPFVFGTVDAEEQTWNFVEPGALAPVGFAENESLFPFMDRGYDAYRLLYEYFHFQDKFLFFDINGLQTQGITQDSMEILIALPDEARLDGDNVSAANFLLGETRPGFTGSDMLLTFVGPRFDPKMPPVQTVFADIWCTNRALAEQIPAGGMLQSEQALPVQRIYCLERLCTTRHPPQDGETQWRLISQMSLNHLSLTCEEEGMVALKEMLRLHADLQSSPTIPEIKGIEDMNASVVTRRVGKDAWRGFIQGVKISLTLNEDVYAGTSAFLFSAVLYRFFGLYGALNSFAELEVRRTHQPGVWKVWPPQTGDKPLQ
;
A
#
# COMPACT_ATOMS: atom_id res chain seq x y z
N MET A 1 20.68 -3.39 -15.30
CA MET A 1 21.00 -2.23 -14.44
C MET A 1 19.69 -1.86 -13.76
N TYR A 2 19.67 -1.45 -12.49
CA TYR A 2 18.46 -0.97 -11.81
C TYR A 2 18.36 0.56 -11.93
N PRO A 3 17.83 1.13 -13.03
CA PRO A 3 17.85 2.57 -13.28
C PRO A 3 17.13 3.38 -12.18
N HIS A 4 16.20 2.78 -11.46
CA HIS A 4 15.50 3.45 -10.36
C HIS A 4 16.38 3.71 -9.14
N MET A 5 17.47 2.95 -8.92
CA MET A 5 18.34 3.10 -7.75
C MET A 5 19.40 4.21 -7.93
N VAL A 6 19.50 4.77 -9.13
CA VAL A 6 20.42 5.88 -9.45
C VAL A 6 19.67 7.20 -9.69
N ASN A 7 18.34 7.19 -9.54
CA ASN A 7 17.50 8.37 -9.67
C ASN A 7 17.14 8.93 -8.28
N PRO A 8 17.03 10.26 -8.12
CA PRO A 8 16.45 10.83 -6.91
C PRO A 8 14.97 10.48 -6.82
N LEU A 9 14.49 10.21 -5.61
CA LEU A 9 13.07 9.97 -5.35
C LEU A 9 12.38 11.27 -4.95
N PRO A 10 11.26 11.62 -5.61
CA PRO A 10 10.50 12.81 -5.26
C PRO A 10 9.82 12.66 -3.90
N SER A 11 9.45 13.78 -3.29
CA SER A 11 8.54 13.79 -2.15
C SER A 11 7.13 13.31 -2.55
N LEU A 12 6.52 12.52 -1.68
CA LEU A 12 5.21 11.88 -1.84
C LEU A 12 4.31 12.25 -0.66
N MET A 13 3.00 12.17 -0.86
CA MET A 13 1.98 12.37 0.18
C MET A 13 0.70 11.65 -0.16
N ILE A 14 -0.16 11.52 0.85
CA ILE A 14 -1.57 11.21 0.68
C ILE A 14 -2.33 12.53 0.57
N ALA A 15 -3.11 12.69 -0.51
CA ALA A 15 -3.99 13.85 -0.71
C ALA A 15 -5.45 13.45 -0.42
N CYS A 16 -6.15 14.27 0.37
CA CYS A 16 -7.60 14.16 0.54
C CYS A 16 -8.30 15.06 -0.47
N MET A 17 -9.37 14.54 -1.07
CA MET A 17 -10.25 15.27 -1.98
C MET A 17 -11.64 15.26 -1.36
N GLU A 18 -12.04 16.37 -0.74
CA GLU A 18 -13.38 16.51 -0.17
C GLU A 18 -14.34 16.97 -1.26
N GLN A 19 -15.42 16.22 -1.48
CA GLN A 19 -16.44 16.60 -2.45
C GLN A 19 -17.23 17.84 -2.02
N ASP A 20 -17.68 18.62 -2.99
CA ASP A 20 -18.58 19.73 -2.74
C ASP A 20 -20.03 19.22 -2.70
N SER A 21 -20.62 19.17 -1.50
CA SER A 21 -22.00 18.71 -1.29
C SER A 21 -23.08 19.62 -1.90
N SER A 22 -22.70 20.79 -2.42
CA SER A 22 -23.61 21.74 -3.07
C SER A 22 -23.77 21.52 -4.59
N ASP A 23 -22.95 20.68 -5.21
CA ASP A 23 -23.03 20.39 -6.64
C ASP A 23 -24.15 19.37 -6.94
N GLY A 24 -25.05 19.68 -7.87
CA GLY A 24 -26.26 18.88 -8.14
C GLY A 24 -26.02 17.54 -8.87
N SER A 25 -24.77 17.22 -9.22
CA SER A 25 -24.37 16.05 -10.03
C SER A 25 -23.73 14.90 -9.22
N LEU A 26 -23.87 14.88 -7.90
CA LEU A 26 -23.15 13.96 -7.00
C LEU A 26 -23.64 12.50 -7.01
N THR A 27 -24.78 12.20 -7.64
CA THR A 27 -25.35 10.83 -7.65
C THR A 27 -24.62 9.86 -8.59
N THR A 28 -23.80 10.38 -9.50
CA THR A 28 -22.92 9.58 -10.37
C THR A 28 -21.47 9.82 -9.94
N GLY A 29 -20.89 8.89 -9.17
CA GLY A 29 -19.52 9.02 -8.64
C GLY A 29 -18.51 9.46 -9.71
N HIS A 30 -17.61 10.36 -9.35
CA HIS A 30 -16.68 11.02 -10.27
C HIS A 30 -15.28 10.40 -10.17
N THR A 31 -14.78 9.80 -11.25
CA THR A 31 -13.43 9.20 -11.26
C THR A 31 -12.35 10.22 -11.59
N VAL A 32 -11.40 10.37 -10.67
CA VAL A 32 -10.13 11.06 -10.88
C VAL A 32 -9.12 10.03 -11.40
N PRO A 33 -8.66 10.14 -12.65
CA PRO A 33 -7.73 9.17 -13.21
C PRO A 33 -6.34 9.32 -12.59
N ARG A 34 -5.57 8.24 -12.60
CA ARG A 34 -4.13 8.25 -12.35
C ARG A 34 -3.43 9.22 -13.29
N GLY A 35 -2.41 9.91 -12.80
CA GLY A 35 -1.65 10.91 -13.54
C GLY A 35 -2.31 12.29 -13.59
N SER A 36 -3.42 12.49 -12.87
CA SER A 36 -4.07 13.80 -12.78
C SER A 36 -3.16 14.80 -12.08
N PRO A 37 -2.90 15.98 -12.69
CA PRO A 37 -1.98 16.96 -12.14
C PRO A 37 -2.60 17.70 -10.95
N LEU A 38 -1.78 17.89 -9.91
CA LEU A 38 -2.08 18.66 -8.71
C LEU A 38 -0.94 19.66 -8.43
N PHE A 39 -1.28 20.79 -7.82
CA PHE A 39 -0.34 21.88 -7.56
C PHE A 39 -0.47 22.32 -6.11
N ALA A 40 0.65 22.61 -5.46
CA ALA A 40 0.67 23.20 -4.12
C ALA A 40 1.72 24.30 -4.05
N GLU A 41 1.41 25.38 -3.34
CA GLU A 41 2.34 26.47 -3.11
C GLU A 41 3.22 26.16 -1.88
N ALA A 42 4.52 26.30 -2.04
CA ALA A 42 5.50 26.28 -0.95
C ALA A 42 5.45 27.61 -0.17
N LYS A 43 6.20 27.69 0.95
CA LYS A 43 6.11 28.84 1.88
C LYS A 43 6.51 30.18 1.25
N GLU A 44 7.36 30.16 0.23
CA GLU A 44 7.89 31.36 -0.44
C GLU A 44 7.19 31.63 -1.80
N GLY A 45 6.09 30.92 -2.09
CA GLY A 45 5.25 31.13 -3.27
C GLY A 45 5.66 30.31 -4.51
N GLU A 46 6.67 29.45 -4.41
CA GLU A 46 7.01 28.52 -5.48
C GLU A 46 5.99 27.38 -5.60
N VAL A 47 5.70 26.99 -6.84
CA VAL A 47 4.71 25.95 -7.11
C VAL A 47 5.35 24.58 -7.24
N CYS A 48 4.92 23.65 -6.40
CA CYS A 48 5.20 22.22 -6.48
C CYS A 48 4.13 21.50 -7.29
N ARG A 49 4.56 20.68 -8.25
CA ARG A 49 3.68 19.85 -9.09
C ARG A 49 3.68 18.42 -8.59
N PHE A 50 2.50 17.84 -8.47
CA PHE A 50 2.25 16.46 -8.10
C PHE A 50 1.35 15.80 -9.14
N GLN A 51 1.29 14.48 -9.12
CA GLN A 51 0.38 13.69 -9.94
C GLN A 51 -0.24 12.58 -9.11
N THR A 52 -1.52 12.27 -9.35
CA THR A 52 -2.17 11.12 -8.70
C THR A 52 -1.54 9.81 -9.16
N CYS A 53 -1.44 8.83 -8.27
CA CYS A 53 -0.87 7.51 -8.56
C CYS A 53 -1.93 6.41 -8.70
N TYR A 54 -3.18 6.69 -8.33
CA TYR A 54 -4.32 5.78 -8.42
C TYR A 54 -5.46 6.38 -9.24
N ASP A 55 -6.23 5.51 -9.88
CA ASP A 55 -7.60 5.83 -10.25
C ASP A 55 -8.45 5.84 -8.98
N THR A 56 -9.12 6.95 -8.71
CA THR A 56 -9.93 7.13 -7.49
C THR A 56 -11.31 7.65 -7.85
N THR A 57 -12.36 6.90 -7.54
CA THR A 57 -13.73 7.38 -7.67
C THR A 57 -14.15 8.11 -6.41
N LEU A 58 -14.50 9.39 -6.57
CA LEU A 58 -15.02 10.24 -5.52
C LEU A 58 -16.53 10.01 -5.41
N TRP A 59 -16.96 9.70 -4.19
CA TRP A 59 -18.36 9.51 -3.83
C TRP A 59 -18.76 10.58 -2.80
N PRO A 60 -20.04 11.00 -2.75
CA PRO A 60 -20.52 11.98 -1.79
C PRO A 60 -20.76 11.30 -0.43
N VAL A 61 -19.80 10.48 -0.01
CA VAL A 61 -19.90 9.59 1.14
C VAL A 61 -18.70 9.85 2.03
N HIS A 62 -18.97 10.10 3.31
CA HIS A 62 -17.94 10.26 4.33
C HIS A 62 -18.19 9.34 5.51
N ILE A 63 -17.13 9.03 6.27
CA ILE A 63 -17.22 8.24 7.50
C ILE A 63 -17.50 9.20 8.64
N GLU A 64 -18.72 9.17 9.18
CA GLU A 64 -19.14 10.00 10.32
C GLU A 64 -18.58 9.45 11.63
N HIS A 65 -18.57 8.12 11.78
CA HIS A 65 -18.14 7.47 13.01
C HIS A 65 -17.40 6.16 12.74
N ALA A 66 -16.38 5.88 13.55
CA ALA A 66 -15.67 4.61 13.55
C ALA A 66 -15.39 4.21 15.00
N GLU A 67 -15.71 2.98 15.40
CA GLU A 67 -15.46 2.47 16.75
C GLU A 67 -15.30 0.94 16.72
N VAL A 68 -14.59 0.37 17.70
CA VAL A 68 -14.60 -1.08 17.91
C VAL A 68 -15.52 -1.42 19.06
N VAL A 69 -16.49 -2.31 18.80
CA VAL A 69 -17.54 -2.64 19.76
C VAL A 69 -17.67 -4.15 19.92
N ALA A 70 -18.35 -4.57 21.00
CA ALA A 70 -18.64 -5.97 21.22
C ALA A 70 -19.58 -6.54 20.13
N PHE A 71 -19.30 -7.75 19.66
CA PHE A 71 -20.06 -8.41 18.60
C PHE A 71 -21.54 -8.62 18.96
N ASP A 72 -21.83 -8.87 20.23
CA ASP A 72 -23.18 -9.14 20.76
C ASP A 72 -24.07 -7.88 20.87
N ARG A 73 -23.55 -6.69 20.58
CA ARG A 73 -24.31 -5.45 20.51
C ARG A 73 -25.29 -5.41 19.33
N PHE A 74 -25.11 -6.27 18.32
CA PHE A 74 -25.90 -6.30 17.09
C PHE A 74 -26.55 -7.67 16.84
N GLU A 75 -27.72 -7.66 16.20
CA GLU A 75 -28.39 -8.88 15.75
C GLU A 75 -27.86 -9.32 14.38
N LEU A 76 -26.64 -9.89 14.38
CA LEU A 76 -25.93 -10.24 13.15
C LEU A 76 -26.41 -11.57 12.53
N PRO A 77 -26.35 -11.70 11.19
CA PRO A 77 -26.60 -12.97 10.51
C PRO A 77 -25.72 -14.10 11.03
N ARG A 78 -26.26 -15.32 11.12
CA ARG A 78 -25.51 -16.52 11.56
C ARG A 78 -24.31 -16.88 10.67
N THR A 79 -24.23 -16.29 9.46
CA THR A 79 -23.10 -16.43 8.54
C THR A 79 -21.86 -15.68 9.01
N MET A 80 -22.02 -14.66 9.87
CA MET A 80 -20.88 -13.96 10.46
C MET A 80 -20.11 -14.88 11.42
N PRO A 81 -18.77 -14.86 11.38
CA PRO A 81 -17.96 -15.61 12.33
C PRO A 81 -18.19 -15.08 13.74
N LYS A 82 -18.40 -16.00 14.69
CA LYS A 82 -18.48 -15.64 16.11
C LYS A 82 -17.12 -15.11 16.56
N THR A 83 -17.03 -13.81 16.71
CA THR A 83 -15.88 -13.07 17.22
C THR A 83 -16.34 -12.29 18.45
N SER A 84 -15.42 -11.85 19.30
CA SER A 84 -15.77 -11.01 20.45
C SER A 84 -16.05 -9.55 20.04
N ARG A 85 -15.51 -9.11 18.89
CA ARG A 85 -15.44 -7.69 18.51
C ARG A 85 -15.72 -7.46 17.02
N VAL A 86 -16.29 -6.30 16.73
CA VAL A 86 -16.51 -5.80 15.36
C VAL A 86 -16.02 -4.36 15.24
N LEU A 87 -15.42 -4.02 14.11
CA LEU A 87 -15.17 -2.64 13.72
C LEU A 87 -16.46 -2.09 13.08
N ARG A 88 -17.05 -1.08 13.70
CA ARG A 88 -18.23 -0.38 13.19
C ARG A 88 -17.78 0.89 12.48
N LEU A 89 -18.17 1.03 11.22
CA LEU A 89 -18.03 2.24 10.43
C LEU A 89 -19.43 2.75 10.07
N ARG A 90 -19.75 3.99 10.44
CA ARG A 90 -20.98 4.67 10.06
C ARG A 90 -20.67 5.64 8.92
N LEU A 91 -21.27 5.39 7.77
CA LEU A 91 -21.12 6.19 6.56
C LEU A 91 -22.38 7.02 6.33
N VAL A 92 -22.19 8.26 5.90
CA VAL A 92 -23.26 9.19 5.56
C VAL A 92 -23.05 9.66 4.12
N CYS A 93 -24.14 9.75 3.37
CA CYS A 93 -24.19 10.23 2.01
C CYS A 93 -24.82 11.62 1.96
N ASP A 94 -24.04 12.62 1.55
CA ASP A 94 -24.46 14.02 1.51
C ASP A 94 -25.41 14.31 0.33
N ALA A 95 -25.44 13.43 -0.67
CA ALA A 95 -26.25 13.59 -1.88
C ALA A 95 -27.65 12.94 -1.80
N GLY A 96 -27.99 12.30 -0.68
CA GLY A 96 -29.27 11.61 -0.47
C GLY A 96 -29.12 10.11 -0.21
N PRO A 97 -30.16 9.30 -0.47
CA PRO A 97 -30.16 7.87 -0.18
C PRO A 97 -29.04 7.08 -0.87
N PHE A 98 -28.48 6.09 -0.16
CA PHE A 98 -27.48 5.18 -0.72
C PHE A 98 -28.04 4.35 -1.91
N SER A 99 -29.36 4.14 -1.99
CA SER A 99 -30.04 3.46 -3.09
C SER A 99 -29.84 4.11 -4.45
N ASP A 100 -29.61 5.42 -4.46
CA ASP A 100 -29.46 6.22 -5.68
C ASP A 100 -28.03 6.19 -6.20
N LEU A 101 -27.07 5.77 -5.36
CA LEU A 101 -25.67 5.61 -5.73
C LEU A 101 -25.42 4.23 -6.33
N PRO A 102 -24.82 4.11 -7.53
CA PRO A 102 -24.33 2.83 -8.05
C PRO A 102 -23.00 2.41 -7.41
N LEU A 103 -22.91 2.48 -6.07
CA LEU A 103 -21.70 2.23 -5.29
C LEU A 103 -21.42 0.71 -5.23
N LYS A 104 -20.38 0.27 -5.97
CA LYS A 104 -19.94 -1.14 -5.99
C LYS A 104 -18.71 -1.42 -5.14
N SER A 105 -17.84 -0.43 -5.07
CA SER A 105 -16.56 -0.49 -4.36
C SER A 105 -16.26 0.86 -3.73
N LEU A 106 -15.78 0.85 -2.49
CA LEU A 106 -15.35 2.05 -1.77
C LEU A 106 -13.90 1.87 -1.32
N ARG A 107 -13.04 2.80 -1.73
CA ARG A 107 -11.63 2.85 -1.31
C ARG A 107 -11.50 3.67 -0.04
N ILE A 108 -10.88 3.09 0.99
CA ILE A 108 -10.65 3.74 2.29
C ILE A 108 -9.15 3.75 2.59
N TYR A 109 -8.66 4.88 3.08
CA TYR A 109 -7.31 5.02 3.62
C TYR A 109 -7.32 4.80 5.13
N LEU A 110 -6.38 4.02 5.68
CA LEU A 110 -6.13 3.88 7.11
C LEU A 110 -5.12 4.93 7.55
N GLY A 111 -5.61 6.12 7.90
CA GLY A 111 -4.78 7.17 8.49
C GLY A 111 -4.53 6.92 9.97
N GLY A 112 -4.09 7.94 10.70
CA GLY A 112 -4.16 7.95 12.17
C GLY A 112 -2.86 7.64 12.85
N ASP A 113 -2.97 7.39 14.16
CA ASP A 113 -1.86 6.91 14.96
C ASP A 113 -1.17 5.74 14.26
N GLN A 114 0.16 5.83 14.15
CA GLN A 114 0.96 4.91 13.36
C GLN A 114 0.83 3.48 13.87
N ARG A 115 0.66 3.30 15.18
CA ARG A 115 0.41 1.99 15.76
C ARG A 115 -1.00 1.51 15.44
N VAL A 116 -2.01 2.36 15.67
CA VAL A 116 -3.42 2.02 15.44
C VAL A 116 -3.69 1.62 13.99
N ARG A 117 -3.19 2.37 13.01
CA ARG A 117 -3.40 2.07 11.57
C ARG A 117 -2.82 0.71 11.16
N HIS A 118 -1.69 0.34 11.75
CA HIS A 118 -1.03 -0.94 11.51
C HIS A 118 -1.73 -2.11 12.22
N GLU A 119 -2.23 -1.89 13.43
CA GLU A 119 -3.07 -2.87 14.15
C GLU A 119 -4.42 -3.07 13.44
N LEU A 120 -5.02 -2.00 12.90
CA LEU A 120 -6.22 -2.07 12.05
C LEU A 120 -5.94 -2.86 10.76
N TYR A 121 -4.84 -2.56 10.06
CA TYR A 121 -4.45 -3.29 8.86
C TYR A 121 -4.28 -4.79 9.15
N GLU A 122 -3.61 -5.16 10.24
CA GLU A 122 -3.52 -6.56 10.67
C GLU A 122 -4.92 -7.14 10.93
N ALA A 123 -5.75 -6.47 11.73
CA ALA A 123 -7.06 -6.98 12.11
C ALA A 123 -7.98 -7.24 10.90
N LEU A 124 -7.93 -6.39 9.87
CA LEU A 124 -8.71 -6.54 8.65
C LEU A 124 -8.27 -7.72 7.80
N PHE A 125 -6.96 -7.97 7.69
CA PHE A 125 -6.39 -8.92 6.72
C PHE A 125 -5.87 -10.22 7.33
N LEU A 126 -5.80 -10.34 8.66
CA LEU A 126 -5.30 -11.54 9.34
C LEU A 126 -6.13 -12.78 8.98
N LYS A 127 -7.47 -12.68 8.96
CA LYS A 127 -8.36 -13.81 8.63
C LYS A 127 -9.24 -13.57 7.39
N ASP A 128 -8.86 -12.61 6.54
CA ASP A 128 -9.68 -12.19 5.39
C ASP A 128 -11.10 -11.85 5.83
N ALA A 129 -11.20 -10.89 6.77
CA ALA A 129 -12.39 -10.64 7.57
C ALA A 129 -13.65 -10.44 6.71
N PRO A 130 -14.73 -11.23 6.92
CA PRO A 130 -16.03 -10.92 6.35
C PRO A 130 -16.62 -9.69 7.02
N PHE A 131 -17.55 -9.04 6.34
CA PHE A 131 -18.28 -7.91 6.87
C PHE A 131 -19.75 -7.97 6.49
N VAL A 132 -20.57 -7.26 7.25
CA VAL A 132 -21.94 -6.95 6.88
C VAL A 132 -22.08 -5.45 6.68
N PHE A 133 -23.03 -5.05 5.83
CA PHE A 133 -23.42 -3.65 5.72
C PHE A 133 -24.94 -3.51 5.69
N GLY A 134 -25.46 -2.41 6.19
CA GLY A 134 -26.90 -2.15 6.16
C GLY A 134 -27.29 -0.99 7.05
N THR A 135 -28.53 -0.96 7.52
CA THR A 135 -29.05 0.15 8.31
C THR A 135 -29.34 -0.30 9.74
N VAL A 136 -28.94 0.54 10.69
CA VAL A 136 -29.31 0.41 12.09
C VAL A 136 -30.22 1.59 12.41
N ASP A 137 -31.53 1.36 12.38
CA ASP A 137 -32.52 2.33 12.86
C ASP A 137 -33.00 1.91 14.27
N ALA A 138 -33.72 2.80 14.96
CA ALA A 138 -34.22 2.58 16.31
C ALA A 138 -35.21 1.40 16.43
N GLU A 139 -35.85 0.99 15.34
CA GLU A 139 -36.91 -0.04 15.33
C GLU A 139 -36.52 -1.35 14.60
N GLU A 140 -35.63 -1.31 13.60
CA GLU A 140 -35.21 -2.50 12.83
C GLU A 140 -33.72 -2.43 12.39
N GLN A 141 -33.04 -3.58 12.45
CA GLN A 141 -31.68 -3.77 11.90
C GLN A 141 -31.75 -4.61 10.63
N THR A 142 -31.21 -4.10 9.53
CA THR A 142 -31.09 -4.89 8.28
C THR A 142 -29.62 -5.05 7.93
N TRP A 143 -29.21 -6.29 7.63
CA TRP A 143 -27.82 -6.63 7.36
C TRP A 143 -27.68 -7.42 6.05
N ASN A 144 -26.89 -6.88 5.13
CA ASN A 144 -26.43 -7.57 3.93
C ASN A 144 -25.05 -8.17 4.21
N PHE A 145 -24.93 -9.49 4.14
CA PHE A 145 -23.67 -10.19 4.34
C PHE A 145 -22.81 -10.16 3.09
N VAL A 146 -21.51 -9.93 3.29
CA VAL A 146 -20.50 -9.99 2.23
C VAL A 146 -19.47 -11.05 2.56
N GLU A 147 -19.23 -11.94 1.59
CA GLU A 147 -18.32 -13.07 1.72
C GLU A 147 -16.87 -12.62 1.99
N PRO A 148 -16.06 -13.46 2.66
CA PRO A 148 -14.62 -13.23 2.85
C PRO A 148 -13.88 -12.90 1.55
N GLY A 149 -12.90 -12.02 1.62
CA GLY A 149 -12.10 -11.57 0.47
C GLY A 149 -12.66 -10.37 -0.30
N ALA A 150 -13.79 -9.80 0.15
CA ALA A 150 -14.31 -8.54 -0.38
C ALA A 150 -13.50 -7.31 0.07
N LEU A 151 -12.79 -7.40 1.20
CA LEU A 151 -11.77 -6.43 1.60
C LEU A 151 -10.48 -6.73 0.84
N ALA A 152 -10.06 -5.81 -0.04
CA ALA A 152 -8.86 -5.97 -0.85
C ALA A 152 -7.80 -4.93 -0.46
N PRO A 153 -6.56 -5.33 -0.13
CA PRO A 153 -5.50 -4.37 0.13
C PRO A 153 -5.06 -3.69 -1.18
N VAL A 154 -4.75 -2.39 -1.10
CA VAL A 154 -4.38 -1.54 -2.24
C VAL A 154 -2.91 -1.12 -2.12
N GLY A 155 -2.25 -0.90 -3.25
CA GLY A 155 -0.85 -0.46 -3.36
C GLY A 155 0.08 -1.54 -3.90
N PHE A 156 -0.42 -2.74 -4.19
CA PHE A 156 0.38 -3.88 -4.63
C PHE A 156 0.36 -4.08 -6.14
N ALA A 157 -0.70 -3.66 -6.84
CA ALA A 157 -0.85 -3.91 -8.27
C ALA A 157 0.08 -3.05 -9.15
N GLU A 158 0.30 -3.45 -10.41
CA GLU A 158 1.13 -2.70 -11.38
C GLU A 158 0.54 -1.31 -11.67
N ASN A 159 -0.77 -1.24 -11.85
CA ASN A 159 -1.49 0.01 -12.07
C ASN A 159 -1.51 0.93 -10.84
N GLU A 160 -1.06 0.43 -9.69
CA GLU A 160 -0.93 1.15 -8.43
C GLU A 160 0.52 1.60 -8.17
N SER A 161 1.44 1.51 -9.14
CA SER A 161 2.82 1.95 -8.93
C SER A 161 2.95 3.47 -8.72
N LEU A 162 3.81 3.87 -7.78
CA LEU A 162 4.17 5.28 -7.55
C LEU A 162 5.08 5.83 -8.65
N PHE A 163 5.94 4.99 -9.21
CA PHE A 163 7.05 5.42 -10.06
C PHE A 163 6.88 4.89 -11.49
N PRO A 164 6.46 5.73 -12.46
CA PRO A 164 6.15 5.29 -13.82
C PRO A 164 7.37 4.86 -14.64
N PHE A 165 8.59 5.08 -14.13
CA PHE A 165 9.85 4.76 -14.81
C PHE A 165 10.43 3.39 -14.45
N MET A 166 9.73 2.56 -13.67
CA MET A 166 10.20 1.22 -13.33
C MET A 166 9.70 0.21 -14.37
N ASP A 167 10.64 -0.39 -15.10
CA ASP A 167 10.36 -1.33 -16.18
C ASP A 167 9.76 -2.65 -15.67
N ARG A 168 8.91 -3.28 -16.49
CA ARG A 168 8.09 -4.48 -16.14
C ARG A 168 8.90 -5.69 -15.69
N GLY A 169 10.19 -5.74 -15.97
CA GLY A 169 11.08 -6.83 -15.56
C GLY A 169 11.41 -6.87 -14.06
N TYR A 170 11.02 -5.85 -13.29
CA TYR A 170 11.48 -5.65 -11.89
C TYR A 170 10.36 -5.39 -10.87
N ASP A 171 9.12 -5.79 -11.17
CA ASP A 171 7.95 -5.53 -10.32
C ASP A 171 8.06 -6.08 -8.89
N ALA A 172 8.81 -7.16 -8.67
CA ALA A 172 9.08 -7.66 -7.33
C ALA A 172 9.85 -6.59 -6.50
N TYR A 173 10.97 -6.11 -7.04
CA TYR A 173 11.82 -5.12 -6.37
C TYR A 173 11.14 -3.77 -6.20
N ARG A 174 10.20 -3.43 -7.09
CA ARG A 174 9.35 -2.26 -6.93
C ARG A 174 8.67 -2.23 -5.57
N LEU A 175 8.06 -3.33 -5.14
CA LEU A 175 7.30 -3.38 -3.90
C LEU A 175 8.19 -3.15 -2.68
N LEU A 176 9.39 -3.73 -2.67
CA LEU A 176 10.38 -3.46 -1.60
C LEU A 176 10.79 -1.99 -1.60
N TYR A 177 11.07 -1.44 -2.77
CA TYR A 177 11.49 -0.06 -2.93
C TYR A 177 10.41 0.95 -2.49
N GLU A 178 9.16 0.73 -2.93
CA GLU A 178 8.01 1.54 -2.51
C GLU A 178 7.72 1.38 -1.02
N TYR A 179 7.83 0.16 -0.46
CA TYR A 179 7.64 -0.09 0.98
C TYR A 179 8.67 0.65 1.83
N PHE A 180 9.96 0.53 1.53
CA PHE A 180 10.98 1.22 2.33
C PHE A 180 10.99 2.74 2.11
N HIS A 181 10.32 3.25 1.08
CA HIS A 181 10.25 4.69 0.80
C HIS A 181 8.98 5.36 1.30
N PHE A 182 7.81 4.76 1.07
CA PHE A 182 6.51 5.35 1.37
C PHE A 182 5.48 4.27 1.73
N GLN A 183 5.54 3.81 2.98
CA GLN A 183 4.70 2.73 3.50
C GLN A 183 3.20 3.05 3.44
N ASP A 184 2.82 4.31 3.59
CA ASP A 184 1.42 4.76 3.63
C ASP A 184 0.65 4.42 2.35
N LYS A 185 1.38 4.23 1.23
CA LYS A 185 0.85 3.69 -0.01
C LYS A 185 0.03 2.41 0.18
N PHE A 186 0.48 1.53 1.07
CA PHE A 186 -0.10 0.20 1.30
C PHE A 186 -1.21 0.20 2.36
N LEU A 187 -1.54 1.37 2.92
CA LEU A 187 -2.56 1.52 3.97
C LEU A 187 -3.94 1.85 3.39
N PHE A 188 -4.15 1.61 2.10
CA PHE A 188 -5.46 1.68 1.48
C PHE A 188 -6.07 0.29 1.37
N PHE A 189 -7.40 0.23 1.43
CA PHE A 189 -8.15 -0.97 1.11
C PHE A 189 -9.45 -0.65 0.40
N ASP A 190 -9.87 -1.54 -0.48
CA ASP A 190 -11.15 -1.48 -1.16
C ASP A 190 -12.16 -2.39 -0.46
N ILE A 191 -13.31 -1.83 -0.11
CA ILE A 191 -14.51 -2.58 0.28
C ILE A 191 -15.27 -2.87 -1.01
N ASN A 192 -15.25 -4.12 -1.47
CA ASN A 192 -15.95 -4.55 -2.68
C ASN A 192 -17.30 -5.20 -2.35
N GLY A 193 -18.17 -5.32 -3.36
CA GLY A 193 -19.44 -6.03 -3.21
C GLY A 193 -20.51 -5.23 -2.47
N LEU A 194 -20.34 -3.90 -2.36
CA LEU A 194 -21.40 -3.02 -1.91
C LEU A 194 -22.51 -3.04 -2.96
N GLN A 195 -23.72 -3.36 -2.53
CA GLN A 195 -24.92 -3.33 -3.37
C GLN A 195 -25.96 -2.46 -2.65
N THR A 196 -25.84 -1.15 -2.85
CA THR A 196 -26.58 -0.16 -2.05
C THR A 196 -28.03 0.06 -2.50
N GLN A 197 -28.47 -0.57 -3.61
CA GLN A 197 -29.81 -0.39 -4.22
C GLN A 197 -31.01 -0.70 -3.29
N GLY A 198 -30.78 -1.31 -2.11
CA GLY A 198 -31.80 -1.56 -1.09
C GLY A 198 -31.74 -0.63 0.14
N ILE A 199 -30.79 0.31 0.21
CA ILE A 199 -30.60 1.21 1.36
C ILE A 199 -31.26 2.55 1.05
N THR A 200 -32.48 2.74 1.52
CA THR A 200 -33.27 3.95 1.25
C THR A 200 -32.91 5.13 2.16
N GLN A 201 -32.04 4.91 3.14
CA GLN A 201 -31.52 5.93 4.06
C GLN A 201 -30.29 6.63 3.47
N ASP A 202 -30.02 7.83 3.97
CA ASP A 202 -28.80 8.63 3.70
C ASP A 202 -27.59 8.16 4.51
N SER A 203 -27.77 7.20 5.42
CA SER A 203 -26.72 6.64 6.26
C SER A 203 -26.75 5.11 6.23
N MET A 204 -25.56 4.50 6.30
CA MET A 204 -25.40 3.06 6.40
C MET A 204 -24.25 2.71 7.34
N GLU A 205 -24.31 1.53 7.94
CA GLU A 205 -23.25 0.99 8.80
C GLU A 205 -22.59 -0.21 8.13
N ILE A 206 -21.27 -0.26 8.22
CA ILE A 206 -20.45 -1.42 7.85
C ILE A 206 -19.85 -1.99 9.13
N LEU A 207 -20.10 -3.27 9.40
CA LEU A 207 -19.54 -3.99 10.53
C LEU A 207 -18.57 -5.06 10.02
N ILE A 208 -17.29 -4.91 10.35
CA ILE A 208 -16.23 -5.86 9.97
C ILE A 208 -15.90 -6.71 11.19
N ALA A 209 -16.00 -8.04 11.09
CA ALA A 209 -15.64 -8.94 12.18
C ALA A 209 -14.12 -8.92 12.40
N LEU A 210 -13.69 -8.64 13.63
CA LEU A 210 -12.27 -8.62 13.96
C LEU A 210 -11.87 -9.96 14.61
N PRO A 211 -10.75 -10.56 14.20
CA PRO A 211 -10.27 -11.79 14.84
C PRO A 211 -9.86 -11.51 16.28
N ASP A 212 -10.21 -12.39 17.22
CA ASP A 212 -9.89 -12.25 18.65
C ASP A 212 -8.38 -12.22 18.91
N GLU A 213 -7.58 -12.74 17.98
CA GLU A 213 -6.12 -12.72 18.02
C GLU A 213 -5.50 -11.39 17.59
N ALA A 214 -6.27 -10.48 17.00
CA ALA A 214 -5.78 -9.14 16.64
C ALA A 214 -5.55 -8.29 17.90
N ARG A 215 -4.40 -7.64 17.96
CA ARG A 215 -3.95 -6.85 19.12
C ARG A 215 -4.57 -5.46 19.24
N LEU A 216 -5.46 -5.10 18.31
CA LEU A 216 -6.07 -3.77 18.23
C LEU A 216 -6.72 -3.39 19.55
N ASP A 217 -6.33 -2.27 20.15
CA ASP A 217 -7.05 -1.72 21.29
C ASP A 217 -8.24 -0.86 20.81
N GLY A 218 -9.46 -1.22 21.21
CA GLY A 218 -10.68 -0.61 20.68
C GLY A 218 -10.87 0.84 21.09
N ASP A 219 -10.34 1.22 22.25
CA ASP A 219 -10.48 2.56 22.83
C ASP A 219 -9.74 3.64 22.02
N ASN A 220 -8.78 3.23 21.21
CA ASN A 220 -7.98 4.10 20.36
C ASN A 220 -8.45 4.08 18.90
N VAL A 221 -9.69 3.66 18.60
CA VAL A 221 -10.25 3.71 17.24
C VAL A 221 -11.40 4.72 17.18
N SER A 222 -11.28 5.70 16.30
CA SER A 222 -12.21 6.79 16.08
C SER A 222 -12.17 7.22 14.61
N ALA A 223 -13.11 8.06 14.18
CA ALA A 223 -13.01 8.70 12.85
C ALA A 223 -11.75 9.58 12.71
N ALA A 224 -11.11 9.97 13.82
CA ALA A 224 -9.84 10.69 13.85
C ALA A 224 -8.60 9.79 13.95
N ASN A 225 -8.77 8.47 14.19
CA ASN A 225 -7.75 7.46 13.88
C ASN A 225 -7.59 7.25 12.37
N PHE A 226 -8.10 8.22 11.64
CA PHE A 226 -7.70 8.69 10.35
C PHE A 226 -7.10 10.10 10.58
N LEU A 227 -5.82 10.16 10.99
CA LEU A 227 -4.73 11.17 10.85
C LEU A 227 -3.85 11.48 12.12
N LEU A 228 -2.64 12.01 11.90
CA LEU A 228 -1.50 12.14 12.85
C LEU A 228 -0.52 13.30 12.54
N GLY A 229 0.43 13.60 13.46
CA GLY A 229 1.82 13.97 13.05
C GLY A 229 2.71 14.79 14.01
N GLU A 230 4.05 14.59 13.93
CA GLU A 230 5.14 15.50 14.37
C GLU A 230 6.41 15.43 13.45
N THR A 231 7.36 16.37 13.58
CA THR A 231 8.28 16.86 12.50
C THR A 231 9.76 17.02 12.89
N ARG A 232 10.73 16.88 11.94
CA ARG A 232 12.04 17.62 11.91
C ARG A 232 12.59 17.90 10.48
N PRO A 233 13.43 18.95 10.25
CA PRO A 233 13.89 19.39 8.91
C PRO A 233 15.42 19.27 8.59
N GLY A 234 15.77 19.33 7.30
CA GLY A 234 17.11 19.66 6.75
C GLY A 234 17.32 19.30 5.26
N PHE A 235 17.97 20.16 4.44
CA PHE A 235 18.05 20.01 2.97
C PHE A 235 19.47 19.91 2.37
N THR A 236 19.65 19.04 1.37
CA THR A 236 20.74 19.01 0.35
C THR A 236 20.21 18.45 -1.00
N GLY A 237 20.92 18.64 -2.15
CA GLY A 237 20.44 18.31 -3.52
C GLY A 237 21.52 17.78 -4.48
N SER A 238 21.11 17.20 -5.63
CA SER A 238 22.00 16.65 -6.68
C SER A 238 21.76 17.28 -8.08
N ASP A 239 22.83 17.42 -8.88
CA ASP A 239 22.82 17.99 -10.25
C ASP A 239 23.09 16.90 -11.31
N MET A 240 22.38 16.92 -12.45
CA MET A 240 22.54 15.97 -13.56
C MET A 240 23.06 16.67 -14.82
N LEU A 241 24.05 16.08 -15.49
CA LEU A 241 24.69 16.62 -16.71
C LEU A 241 24.41 15.70 -17.91
N LEU A 242 23.90 16.26 -19.01
CA LEU A 242 23.72 15.54 -20.28
C LEU A 242 25.00 15.62 -21.12
N THR A 243 25.58 14.48 -21.48
CA THR A 243 26.76 14.41 -22.37
C THR A 243 26.48 13.49 -23.55
N PHE A 244 26.79 13.94 -24.77
CA PHE A 244 26.70 13.12 -25.98
C PHE A 244 28.00 12.33 -26.19
N VAL A 245 27.86 11.01 -26.29
CA VAL A 245 28.97 10.10 -26.56
C VAL A 245 28.75 9.38 -27.88
N GLY A 246 29.83 9.20 -28.64
CA GLY A 246 29.83 8.39 -29.86
C GLY A 246 29.74 6.88 -29.56
N PRO A 247 29.61 6.03 -30.59
CA PRO A 247 29.52 4.57 -30.43
C PRO A 247 30.73 3.92 -29.76
N ARG A 248 31.85 4.64 -29.64
CA ARG A 248 33.07 4.18 -28.94
C ARG A 248 33.21 4.80 -27.55
N PHE A 249 32.12 5.34 -26.99
CA PHE A 249 32.10 6.08 -25.73
C PHE A 249 33.06 7.29 -25.71
N ASP A 250 33.36 7.83 -26.90
CA ASP A 250 34.14 9.04 -27.07
C ASP A 250 33.22 10.26 -27.05
N PRO A 251 33.42 11.25 -26.15
CA PRO A 251 32.60 12.47 -26.15
C PRO A 251 32.71 13.14 -27.52
N LYS A 252 31.59 13.22 -28.24
CA LYS A 252 31.51 13.85 -29.56
C LYS A 252 30.29 14.73 -29.61
N MET A 253 30.48 15.99 -30.00
CA MET A 253 29.35 16.84 -30.31
C MET A 253 28.67 16.32 -31.57
N PRO A 254 27.36 16.01 -31.52
CA PRO A 254 26.62 15.69 -32.73
C PRO A 254 26.60 16.90 -33.66
N PRO A 255 26.48 16.71 -34.99
CA PRO A 255 26.38 17.80 -35.95
C PRO A 255 25.06 18.59 -35.84
N VAL A 256 24.13 18.13 -35.00
CA VAL A 256 22.81 18.72 -34.77
C VAL A 256 22.89 19.65 -33.56
N GLN A 257 22.36 20.88 -33.69
CA GLN A 257 22.46 21.93 -32.65
C GLN A 257 21.31 21.92 -31.64
N THR A 258 20.27 21.12 -31.86
CA THR A 258 19.09 21.09 -31.00
C THR A 258 18.72 19.65 -30.71
N VAL A 259 18.53 19.35 -29.43
CA VAL A 259 18.06 18.05 -28.94
C VAL A 259 16.82 18.30 -28.10
N PHE A 260 15.77 17.52 -28.36
CA PHE A 260 14.57 17.49 -27.55
C PHE A 260 14.65 16.28 -26.63
N ALA A 261 14.29 16.46 -25.37
CA ALA A 261 14.24 15.38 -24.39
C ALA A 261 13.02 15.58 -23.50
N ASP A 262 12.23 14.53 -23.36
CA ASP A 262 11.17 14.45 -22.35
C ASP A 262 11.80 13.92 -21.06
N ILE A 263 11.78 14.73 -20.00
CA ILE A 263 12.43 14.40 -18.73
C ILE A 263 11.45 14.54 -17.56
N TRP A 264 11.59 13.65 -16.58
CA TRP A 264 10.91 13.77 -15.29
C TRP A 264 11.77 14.63 -14.36
N CYS A 265 11.16 15.64 -13.75
CA CYS A 265 11.83 16.55 -12.83
C CYS A 265 11.11 16.58 -11.48
N THR A 266 11.86 16.83 -10.41
CA THR A 266 11.34 17.04 -9.06
C THR A 266 11.87 18.37 -8.52
N ASN A 267 11.10 19.01 -7.65
CA ASN A 267 11.48 20.28 -7.01
C ASN A 267 12.42 20.08 -5.80
N ARG A 268 13.09 18.93 -5.73
CA ARG A 268 13.92 18.52 -4.60
C ARG A 268 13.10 18.67 -3.32
N ALA A 269 13.73 19.21 -2.30
CA ALA A 269 13.16 19.31 -0.98
C ALA A 269 12.22 20.52 -0.79
N LEU A 270 11.97 21.31 -1.84
CA LEU A 270 10.98 22.40 -1.82
C LEU A 270 9.58 21.88 -1.48
N ALA A 271 9.25 20.67 -1.94
CA ALA A 271 7.99 20.01 -1.64
C ALA A 271 7.80 19.78 -0.12
N GLU A 272 8.88 19.53 0.63
CA GLU A 272 8.83 19.29 2.08
C GLU A 272 8.46 20.53 2.91
N GLN A 273 8.40 21.71 2.27
CA GLN A 273 7.90 22.92 2.91
C GLN A 273 6.37 22.94 3.06
N ILE A 274 5.66 22.13 2.28
CA ILE A 274 4.21 22.01 2.34
C ILE A 274 3.85 21.30 3.66
N PRO A 275 3.13 21.97 4.58
CA PRO A 275 2.73 21.35 5.84
C PRO A 275 1.59 20.36 5.64
N ALA A 276 1.34 19.51 6.64
CA ALA A 276 0.08 18.78 6.73
C ALA A 276 -1.09 19.79 6.74
N GLY A 277 -2.17 19.46 6.03
CA GLY A 277 -3.27 20.38 5.73
C GLY A 277 -2.97 21.41 4.63
N GLY A 278 -1.79 21.38 4.02
CA GLY A 278 -1.45 22.25 2.90
C GLY A 278 -2.41 22.05 1.72
N MET A 279 -2.93 23.15 1.18
CA MET A 279 -3.94 23.13 0.11
C MET A 279 -3.32 22.78 -1.23
N LEU A 280 -4.06 22.02 -2.01
CA LEU A 280 -3.74 21.62 -3.37
C LEU A 280 -4.80 22.15 -4.33
N GLN A 281 -4.36 22.47 -5.53
CA GLN A 281 -5.20 22.87 -6.66
C GLN A 281 -5.08 21.84 -7.77
N SER A 282 -6.15 21.65 -8.54
CA SER A 282 -6.09 20.87 -9.78
C SER A 282 -6.27 21.81 -10.98
N GLU A 283 -5.60 21.49 -12.08
CA GLU A 283 -5.86 22.14 -13.37
C GLU A 283 -7.20 21.70 -13.98
N GLN A 284 -7.71 20.53 -13.57
CA GLN A 284 -8.98 19.99 -14.04
C GLN A 284 -10.11 20.45 -13.13
N ALA A 285 -11.28 20.70 -13.71
CA ALA A 285 -12.49 20.97 -12.95
C ALA A 285 -12.95 19.65 -12.29
N LEU A 286 -12.59 19.48 -11.02
CA LEU A 286 -13.02 18.36 -10.18
C LEU A 286 -14.19 18.81 -9.29
N PRO A 287 -15.20 17.94 -9.03
CA PRO A 287 -16.32 18.25 -8.14
C PRO A 287 -15.89 18.14 -6.66
N VAL A 288 -14.91 18.95 -6.27
CA VAL A 288 -14.29 18.93 -4.94
C VAL A 288 -14.28 20.33 -4.35
N GLN A 289 -14.66 20.43 -3.07
CA GLN A 289 -14.63 21.69 -2.32
C GLN A 289 -13.18 22.10 -2.03
N ARG A 290 -12.34 21.13 -1.66
CA ARG A 290 -10.93 21.34 -1.38
C ARG A 290 -10.13 20.06 -1.57
N ILE A 291 -8.88 20.25 -1.94
CA ILE A 291 -7.86 19.19 -1.95
C ILE A 291 -6.79 19.61 -0.96
N TYR A 292 -6.39 18.73 -0.05
CA TYR A 292 -5.37 19.05 0.93
C TYR A 292 -4.49 17.85 1.27
N CYS A 293 -3.28 18.15 1.72
CA CYS A 293 -2.30 17.17 2.15
C CYS A 293 -2.71 16.56 3.50
N LEU A 294 -2.93 15.25 3.55
CA LEU A 294 -3.38 14.57 4.77
C LEU A 294 -2.27 14.48 5.82
N GLU A 295 -1.11 14.00 5.39
CA GLU A 295 0.07 13.79 6.22
C GLU A 295 1.25 14.54 5.63
N ARG A 296 2.23 14.93 6.45
CA ARG A 296 3.43 15.61 5.95
C ARG A 296 4.11 14.78 4.85
N LEU A 297 4.60 15.47 3.82
CA LEU A 297 5.29 14.82 2.71
C LEU A 297 6.50 14.01 3.18
N CYS A 298 6.76 12.88 2.52
CA CYS A 298 7.99 12.15 2.70
C CYS A 298 9.18 12.97 2.16
N THR A 299 10.36 12.74 2.74
CA THR A 299 11.57 13.44 2.32
C THR A 299 12.02 12.97 0.94
N THR A 300 12.54 13.91 0.16
CA THR A 300 13.20 13.58 -1.12
C THR A 300 14.43 12.74 -0.81
N ARG A 301 14.60 11.61 -1.50
CA ARG A 301 15.81 10.77 -1.35
C ARG A 301 16.76 10.96 -2.51
N HIS A 302 18.05 11.01 -2.21
CA HIS A 302 19.10 11.05 -3.22
C HIS A 302 19.65 9.64 -3.44
N PRO A 303 20.08 9.32 -4.67
CA PRO A 303 20.67 8.02 -4.94
C PRO A 303 22.01 7.87 -4.18
N PRO A 304 22.37 6.64 -3.75
CA PRO A 304 23.67 6.39 -3.15
C PRO A 304 24.79 6.73 -4.15
N GLN A 305 25.69 7.61 -3.72
CA GLN A 305 26.86 8.02 -4.51
C GLN A 305 28.14 7.26 -4.14
N ASP A 306 28.09 6.39 -3.12
CA ASP A 306 29.21 5.56 -2.71
C ASP A 306 29.39 4.36 -3.66
N GLY A 307 30.65 4.10 -4.03
CA GLY A 307 30.98 3.03 -4.95
C GLY A 307 30.67 1.63 -4.40
N GLU A 308 30.68 1.45 -3.08
CA GLU A 308 30.44 0.14 -2.46
C GLU A 308 28.99 -0.31 -2.63
N THR A 309 28.01 0.56 -2.33
CA THR A 309 26.58 0.26 -2.54
C THR A 309 26.30 0.01 -4.02
N GLN A 310 26.88 0.81 -4.92
CA GLN A 310 26.74 0.58 -6.37
C GLN A 310 27.30 -0.78 -6.81
N TRP A 311 28.43 -1.22 -6.28
CA TRP A 311 28.97 -2.55 -6.53
C TRP A 311 28.11 -3.67 -5.96
N ARG A 312 27.51 -3.50 -4.78
CA ARG A 312 26.56 -4.47 -4.22
C ARG A 312 25.32 -4.62 -5.10
N LEU A 313 24.80 -3.53 -5.67
CA LEU A 313 23.68 -3.56 -6.63
C LEU A 313 24.01 -4.29 -7.93
N ILE A 314 25.23 -4.07 -8.46
CA ILE A 314 25.72 -4.82 -9.62
C ILE A 314 25.85 -6.31 -9.28
N SER A 315 26.33 -6.63 -8.08
CA SER A 315 26.51 -8.02 -7.63
C SER A 315 25.17 -8.74 -7.47
N GLN A 316 24.13 -8.04 -7.02
CA GLN A 316 22.76 -8.56 -6.96
C GLN A 316 22.21 -8.97 -8.35
N MET A 317 22.63 -8.29 -9.43
CA MET A 317 22.24 -8.69 -10.79
C MET A 317 22.86 -10.02 -11.24
N SER A 318 23.95 -10.45 -10.61
CA SER A 318 24.62 -11.73 -10.89
C SER A 318 24.18 -12.86 -9.95
N LEU A 319 23.48 -12.53 -8.86
CA LEU A 319 23.02 -13.50 -7.87
C LEU A 319 21.74 -14.17 -8.35
N ASN A 320 21.86 -15.45 -8.67
CA ASN A 320 20.78 -16.29 -9.19
C ASN A 320 19.61 -16.42 -8.19
N HIS A 321 18.40 -16.58 -8.72
CA HIS A 321 17.15 -16.88 -7.99
C HIS A 321 17.18 -18.12 -7.06
N LEU A 322 18.28 -18.89 -7.07
CA LEU A 322 18.51 -20.10 -6.28
C LEU A 322 18.99 -19.84 -4.84
N SER A 323 19.39 -18.61 -4.50
CA SER A 323 19.95 -18.32 -3.16
C SER A 323 18.93 -18.38 -2.02
N LEU A 324 17.64 -18.13 -2.29
CA LEU A 324 16.61 -18.12 -1.24
C LEU A 324 16.20 -19.52 -0.77
N THR A 325 16.47 -20.56 -1.56
CA THR A 325 16.12 -21.96 -1.25
C THR A 325 17.21 -22.72 -0.50
N CYS A 326 18.34 -22.08 -0.21
CA CYS A 326 19.43 -22.69 0.55
C CYS A 326 19.19 -22.51 2.06
N GLU A 327 19.14 -23.60 2.82
CA GLU A 327 18.75 -23.59 4.24
C GLU A 327 19.69 -22.75 5.14
N GLU A 328 20.99 -22.72 4.87
CA GLU A 328 21.95 -22.00 5.73
C GLU A 328 22.20 -20.54 5.30
N GLU A 329 22.08 -20.24 4.00
CA GLU A 329 22.41 -18.91 3.44
C GLU A 329 21.18 -18.07 3.07
N GLY A 330 19.98 -18.67 3.01
CA GLY A 330 18.77 -18.02 2.52
C GLY A 330 18.37 -16.79 3.34
N MET A 331 18.43 -16.86 4.67
CA MET A 331 18.14 -15.71 5.55
C MET A 331 19.14 -14.56 5.33
N VAL A 332 20.42 -14.89 5.19
CA VAL A 332 21.48 -13.90 4.99
C VAL A 332 21.29 -13.20 3.65
N ALA A 333 21.03 -13.98 2.59
CA ALA A 333 20.75 -13.47 1.26
C ALA A 333 19.51 -12.56 1.24
N LEU A 334 18.43 -12.95 1.93
CA LEU A 334 17.22 -12.12 2.04
C LEU A 334 17.52 -10.80 2.78
N LYS A 335 18.21 -10.85 3.92
CA LYS A 335 18.56 -9.64 4.68
C LYS A 335 19.45 -8.70 3.89
N GLU A 336 20.44 -9.21 3.17
CA GLU A 336 21.28 -8.40 2.27
C GLU A 336 20.46 -7.79 1.14
N MET A 337 19.59 -8.56 0.49
CA MET A 337 18.69 -8.04 -0.54
C MET A 337 17.81 -6.90 -0.01
N LEU A 338 17.21 -7.07 1.17
CA LEU A 338 16.37 -6.04 1.78
C LEU A 338 17.18 -4.79 2.14
N ARG A 339 18.43 -4.95 2.64
CA ARG A 339 19.32 -3.84 2.96
C ARG A 339 19.68 -2.99 1.76
N LEU A 340 19.67 -3.55 0.55
CA LEU A 340 19.96 -2.80 -0.67
C LEU A 340 18.80 -1.88 -1.09
N HIS A 341 17.55 -2.29 -0.82
CA HIS A 341 16.36 -1.51 -1.12
C HIS A 341 15.93 -0.59 0.03
N ALA A 342 16.36 -0.91 1.24
CA ALA A 342 16.19 -0.07 2.40
C ALA A 342 17.27 1.02 2.46
N ASP A 343 16.88 2.21 2.86
CA ASP A 343 17.77 3.36 2.91
C ASP A 343 18.72 3.27 4.11
N LEU A 344 19.98 2.88 3.87
CA LEU A 344 21.03 2.83 4.89
C LEU A 344 21.49 4.21 5.38
N GLN A 345 21.08 5.31 4.73
CA GLN A 345 21.47 6.67 5.15
C GLN A 345 20.68 7.16 6.36
N SER A 346 19.46 6.65 6.57
CA SER A 346 18.57 7.13 7.65
C SER A 346 18.78 6.40 8.99
N SER A 347 19.11 5.11 8.96
CA SER A 347 19.46 4.32 10.14
C SER A 347 20.29 3.09 9.75
N PRO A 348 21.40 2.78 10.44
CA PRO A 348 22.17 1.56 10.19
C PRO A 348 21.41 0.29 10.59
N THR A 349 20.32 0.43 11.36
CA THR A 349 19.46 -0.68 11.79
C THR A 349 18.04 -0.43 11.32
N ILE A 350 17.59 -1.23 10.36
CA ILE A 350 16.21 -1.22 9.87
C ILE A 350 15.42 -2.25 10.70
N PRO A 351 14.42 -1.83 11.49
CA PRO A 351 13.63 -2.70 12.36
C PRO A 351 13.10 -3.95 11.67
N GLU A 352 12.58 -3.80 10.45
CA GLU A 352 12.00 -4.89 9.67
C GLU A 352 13.02 -5.97 9.33
N ILE A 353 14.24 -5.57 8.97
CA ILE A 353 15.32 -6.50 8.62
C ILE A 353 15.88 -7.17 9.88
N LYS A 354 16.03 -6.41 10.96
CA LYS A 354 16.50 -6.93 12.24
C LYS A 354 15.50 -7.90 12.87
N GLY A 355 14.21 -7.65 12.68
CA GLY A 355 13.12 -8.46 13.23
C GLY A 355 12.97 -9.83 12.59
N ILE A 356 13.64 -10.13 11.46
CA ILE A 356 13.69 -11.49 10.92
C ILE A 356 14.66 -12.32 11.76
N GLU A 357 14.16 -13.25 12.56
CA GLU A 357 14.99 -14.09 13.43
C GLU A 357 15.37 -15.42 12.79
N ASP A 358 14.45 -16.01 12.03
CA ASP A 358 14.66 -17.29 11.35
C ASP A 358 13.91 -17.35 10.02
N MET A 359 14.45 -18.12 9.07
CA MET A 359 13.87 -18.37 7.76
C MET A 359 14.18 -19.79 7.31
N ASN A 360 13.14 -20.53 6.91
CA ASN A 360 13.27 -21.81 6.23
C ASN A 360 12.59 -21.73 4.87
N ALA A 361 13.24 -22.25 3.83
CA ALA A 361 12.66 -22.36 2.49
C ALA A 361 12.77 -23.81 2.00
N SER A 362 11.66 -24.37 1.54
CA SER A 362 11.60 -25.73 1.02
C SER A 362 10.85 -25.78 -0.31
N VAL A 363 11.27 -26.69 -1.19
CA VAL A 363 10.57 -26.92 -2.46
C VAL A 363 9.33 -27.75 -2.19
N VAL A 364 8.18 -27.26 -2.64
CA VAL A 364 6.88 -27.92 -2.48
C VAL A 364 6.22 -28.13 -3.84
N THR A 365 5.45 -29.20 -3.97
CA THR A 365 4.67 -29.46 -5.18
C THR A 365 3.19 -29.29 -4.86
N ARG A 366 2.47 -28.58 -5.73
CA ARG A 366 1.02 -28.40 -5.64
C ARG A 366 0.36 -28.81 -6.95
N ARG A 367 -0.88 -29.27 -6.83
CA ARG A 367 -1.72 -29.53 -7.99
C ARG A 367 -2.41 -28.24 -8.41
N VAL A 368 -2.48 -27.99 -9.71
CA VAL A 368 -3.07 -26.77 -10.27
C VAL A 368 -4.37 -27.10 -10.98
N GLY A 369 -5.42 -26.30 -10.74
CA GLY A 369 -6.75 -26.45 -11.31
C GLY A 369 -7.57 -27.66 -10.82
N LYS A 370 -8.85 -27.63 -11.20
CA LYS A 370 -9.85 -28.65 -10.82
C LYS A 370 -9.86 -29.89 -11.72
N ASP A 371 -9.33 -29.76 -12.94
CA ASP A 371 -9.34 -30.84 -13.92
C ASP A 371 -8.26 -31.89 -13.65
N ALA A 372 -8.49 -33.14 -14.05
CA ALA A 372 -7.56 -34.26 -13.88
C ALA A 372 -6.27 -34.13 -14.74
N TRP A 373 -6.29 -33.30 -15.79
CA TRP A 373 -5.19 -33.18 -16.76
C TRP A 373 -4.27 -31.99 -16.52
N ARG A 374 -4.67 -31.03 -15.66
CA ARG A 374 -3.78 -29.94 -15.26
C ARG A 374 -2.72 -30.50 -14.30
N GLY A 375 -1.46 -30.30 -14.66
CA GLY A 375 -0.31 -30.95 -14.03
C GLY A 375 0.03 -30.43 -12.62
N PHE A 376 1.09 -31.00 -12.05
CA PHE A 376 1.70 -30.50 -10.82
C PHE A 376 2.68 -29.37 -11.15
N ILE A 377 2.65 -28.31 -10.34
CA ILE A 377 3.65 -27.23 -10.39
C ILE A 377 4.53 -27.35 -9.15
N GLN A 378 5.83 -27.10 -9.32
CA GLN A 378 6.77 -26.96 -8.21
C GLN A 378 6.88 -25.49 -7.83
N GLY A 379 6.91 -25.23 -6.53
CA GLY A 379 7.04 -23.91 -5.95
C GLY A 379 7.92 -23.94 -4.71
N VAL A 380 8.07 -22.79 -4.08
CA VAL A 380 8.85 -22.63 -2.85
C VAL A 380 7.92 -22.23 -1.73
N LYS A 381 7.97 -22.97 -0.61
CA LYS A 381 7.33 -22.59 0.64
C LYS A 381 8.38 -21.94 1.53
N ILE A 382 8.14 -20.69 1.90
CA ILE A 382 8.99 -19.89 2.78
C ILE A 382 8.29 -19.76 4.13
N SER A 383 9.00 -20.10 5.20
CA SER A 383 8.54 -19.95 6.58
C SER A 383 9.44 -18.93 7.27
N LEU A 384 8.86 -17.82 7.74
CA LEU A 384 9.58 -16.75 8.44
C LEU A 384 9.17 -16.70 9.91
N THR A 385 10.15 -16.51 10.79
CA THR A 385 9.91 -16.18 12.19
C THR A 385 10.30 -14.74 12.42
N LEU A 386 9.32 -13.92 12.81
CA LEU A 386 9.48 -12.48 13.03
C LEU A 386 9.33 -12.14 14.52
N ASN A 387 10.24 -11.29 15.00
CA ASN A 387 10.17 -10.67 16.31
C ASN A 387 9.52 -9.29 16.22
N GLU A 388 8.24 -9.24 16.56
CA GLU A 388 7.43 -8.02 16.54
C GLU A 388 7.91 -6.94 17.52
N ASP A 389 8.62 -7.29 18.59
CA ASP A 389 9.07 -6.33 19.61
C ASP A 389 10.13 -5.35 19.05
N VAL A 390 10.74 -5.71 17.92
CA VAL A 390 11.73 -4.87 17.22
C VAL A 390 11.07 -3.81 16.33
N TYR A 391 9.82 -4.02 15.88
CA TYR A 391 9.14 -3.18 14.90
C TYR A 391 8.57 -1.91 15.54
N ALA A 392 9.44 -0.92 15.77
CA ALA A 392 9.03 0.38 16.31
C ALA A 392 8.42 1.25 15.19
N GLY A 393 7.09 1.43 15.23
CA GLY A 393 6.34 2.27 14.27
C GLY A 393 6.02 1.57 12.94
N THR A 394 6.54 0.38 12.69
CA THR A 394 6.26 -0.38 11.46
C THR A 394 5.48 -1.65 11.82
N SER A 395 4.89 -2.31 10.84
CA SER A 395 4.11 -3.53 11.07
C SER A 395 4.81 -4.75 10.48
N ALA A 396 5.12 -5.73 11.34
CA ALA A 396 5.60 -7.03 10.88
C ALA A 396 4.58 -7.73 9.97
N PHE A 397 3.29 -7.49 10.17
CA PHE A 397 2.22 -8.05 9.34
C PHE A 397 2.19 -7.39 7.95
N LEU A 398 2.23 -6.05 7.88
CA LEU A 398 2.30 -5.34 6.60
C LEU A 398 3.58 -5.71 5.83
N PHE A 399 4.72 -5.75 6.52
CA PHE A 399 5.99 -6.18 5.95
C PHE A 399 5.89 -7.61 5.38
N SER A 400 5.26 -8.52 6.11
CA SER A 400 5.00 -9.89 5.64
C SER A 400 4.12 -9.93 4.41
N ALA A 401 3.09 -9.06 4.34
CA ALA A 401 2.23 -8.97 3.16
C ALA A 401 3.00 -8.46 1.92
N VAL A 402 3.92 -7.51 2.10
CA VAL A 402 4.84 -7.05 1.04
C VAL A 402 5.78 -8.16 0.60
N LEU A 403 6.38 -8.89 1.55
CA LEU A 403 7.25 -10.04 1.24
C LEU A 403 6.51 -11.15 0.50
N TYR A 404 5.27 -11.44 0.89
CA TYR A 404 4.43 -12.42 0.20
C TYR A 404 4.25 -12.06 -1.29
N ARG A 405 3.89 -10.81 -1.58
CA ARG A 405 3.75 -10.33 -2.97
C ARG A 405 5.09 -10.30 -3.70
N PHE A 406 6.15 -9.89 -3.01
CA PHE A 406 7.52 -9.93 -3.52
C PHE A 406 7.90 -11.35 -3.97
N PHE A 407 7.72 -12.37 -3.13
CA PHE A 407 8.08 -13.75 -3.47
C PHE A 407 7.24 -14.32 -4.63
N GLY A 408 5.96 -13.94 -4.71
CA GLY A 408 5.10 -14.31 -5.85
C GLY A 408 5.60 -13.77 -7.19
N LEU A 409 6.11 -12.53 -7.20
CA LEU A 409 6.68 -11.87 -8.38
C LEU A 409 8.15 -12.23 -8.65
N TYR A 410 8.89 -12.60 -7.60
CA TYR A 410 10.32 -12.93 -7.68
C TYR A 410 10.57 -14.36 -8.20
N GLY A 411 9.58 -15.25 -8.05
CA GLY A 411 9.64 -16.63 -8.54
C GLY A 411 9.75 -16.72 -10.06
N ALA A 412 10.31 -17.83 -10.56
CA ALA A 412 10.38 -18.10 -11.99
C ALA A 412 8.97 -18.20 -12.62
N LEU A 413 8.87 -17.93 -13.94
CA LEU A 413 7.63 -17.89 -14.74
C LEU A 413 6.70 -19.14 -14.65
N ASN A 414 7.15 -20.24 -14.06
CA ASN A 414 6.38 -21.48 -13.85
C ASN A 414 6.50 -22.02 -12.41
N SER A 415 6.67 -21.12 -11.45
CA SER A 415 6.77 -21.45 -10.03
C SER A 415 5.67 -20.72 -9.25
N PHE A 416 5.36 -21.20 -8.05
CA PHE A 416 4.55 -20.46 -7.09
C PHE A 416 5.35 -20.23 -5.80
N ALA A 417 4.97 -19.21 -5.06
CA ALA A 417 5.46 -18.97 -3.70
C ALA A 417 4.34 -19.17 -2.69
N GLU A 418 4.65 -19.80 -1.58
CA GLU A 418 3.82 -19.85 -0.37
C GLU A 418 4.58 -19.18 0.77
N LEU A 419 3.91 -18.29 1.51
CA LEU A 419 4.49 -17.66 2.70
C LEU A 419 3.73 -18.09 3.95
N GLU A 420 4.47 -18.60 4.92
CA GLU A 420 4.02 -18.84 6.29
C GLU A 420 4.82 -17.94 7.23
N VAL A 421 4.13 -17.24 8.13
CA VAL A 421 4.79 -16.38 9.12
C VAL A 421 4.43 -16.81 10.52
N ARG A 422 5.43 -16.79 11.41
CA ARG A 422 5.34 -17.12 12.83
C ARG A 422 5.88 -15.96 13.66
N ARG A 423 5.38 -15.86 14.89
CA ARG A 423 5.83 -14.88 15.90
C ARG A 423 6.83 -15.56 16.82
N THR A 424 7.91 -14.88 17.19
CA THR A 424 8.93 -15.43 18.11
C THR A 424 8.34 -15.84 19.46
N HIS A 425 7.47 -15.00 20.02
CA HIS A 425 6.98 -15.15 21.40
C HIS A 425 5.60 -15.83 21.50
N GLN A 426 5.03 -16.29 20.38
CA GLN A 426 3.73 -16.97 20.38
C GLN A 426 3.82 -18.32 19.65
N PRO A 427 3.30 -19.41 20.24
CA PRO A 427 3.28 -20.70 19.59
C PRO A 427 2.25 -20.72 18.45
N GLY A 428 2.62 -21.34 17.33
CA GLY A 428 1.72 -21.55 16.20
C GLY A 428 2.04 -20.66 15.00
N VAL A 429 1.22 -20.80 13.97
CA VAL A 429 1.35 -20.04 12.73
C VAL A 429 0.50 -18.78 12.85
N TRP A 430 1.11 -17.63 12.60
CA TRP A 430 0.42 -16.35 12.67
C TRP A 430 -0.47 -16.13 11.44
N LYS A 431 0.09 -16.31 10.24
CA LYS A 431 -0.65 -16.27 8.98
C LYS A 431 0.00 -17.19 7.95
N VAL A 432 -0.86 -17.89 7.19
CA VAL A 432 -0.49 -18.58 5.95
C VAL A 432 -1.17 -17.85 4.81
N TRP A 433 -0.38 -17.36 3.85
CA TRP A 433 -0.92 -16.82 2.61
C TRP A 433 -1.16 -17.95 1.60
N PRO A 434 -2.19 -17.82 0.73
CA PRO A 434 -2.42 -18.80 -0.31
C PRO A 434 -1.24 -18.85 -1.30
N PRO A 435 -1.07 -19.95 -2.05
CA PRO A 435 -0.01 -20.02 -3.05
C PRO A 435 -0.24 -18.97 -4.15
N GLN A 436 0.82 -18.26 -4.56
CA GLN A 436 0.75 -17.19 -5.56
C GLN A 436 1.74 -17.42 -6.71
N THR A 437 1.30 -17.14 -7.94
CA THR A 437 2.14 -17.10 -9.14
C THR A 437 2.04 -15.69 -9.74
N GLY A 438 3.14 -14.95 -9.76
CA GLY A 438 3.14 -13.56 -10.20
C GLY A 438 2.26 -12.69 -9.30
N ASP A 439 1.25 -12.04 -9.85
CA ASP A 439 0.27 -11.19 -9.18
C ASP A 439 -1.02 -11.92 -8.75
N LYS A 440 -1.19 -13.18 -9.14
CA LYS A 440 -2.46 -13.92 -8.99
C LYS A 440 -2.34 -15.14 -8.08
N PRO A 441 -3.38 -15.42 -7.26
CA PRO A 441 -3.43 -16.66 -6.50
C PRO A 441 -3.48 -17.87 -7.45
N LEU A 442 -2.83 -18.96 -7.06
CA LEU A 442 -2.81 -20.22 -7.80
C LEU A 442 -4.22 -20.84 -7.77
N GLN A 443 -4.85 -21.02 -8.94
CA GLN A 443 -6.21 -21.55 -9.10
C GLN A 443 -6.27 -22.99 -9.61
#